data_AF-A0A517Y400-F1
#
_entry.id   AF-A0A517Y400-F1
#
_cell.length_a   1.000
_cell.length_b   1.000
_cell.length_c   1.000
_cell.angle_alpha   90.00
_cell.angle_beta   90.00
_cell.angle_gamma   90.00
#
_symmetry.space_group_name_H-M   'P 1'
#
loop_
_entity.id
_entity.type
_entity.pdbx_description
1 polymer ?
#
loop_
_entity_poly.entity_id
_entity_poly.type
_entity_poly.pdbx_seq_one_letter_code
_entity_poly.pdbx_strand_id
1 'polypeptide(L)'
;MLEQGKVAEAQAEIQRIDEAKMTIPVYRVALTKAVVATQEKQQVETFNGHVMPLQRSLRRILLTAACCSLVLSSNFARAEVKVTESAEAIRFEVDGKLFTEWRTKDWVAPFLYPIVGPNGESVTRHYPMKAGMPGEEQDHPWHRSIRFSHSDVNGFNFWWAPGKKLAGHTAEIKLEKIERLTSGATGEAIFWNEWLGDGKRLLRERVRLAVTPLPRGETLLDYDTELHASDSPLKFGDKRDGGLLVRVAGTMKAEDEKGNKFAGSIVNSQGDKNADAWGKRAEWTDYFGPDASGKTVGIAMFDHPTNLRFPTHWHARTYGLMTANRFGTDHFKGNYGDHRTLICAPSKGANCPACASHSGDYEISAGGSLTLRHRFFFHHGDPNSGGVAEQYLAYTADPKAAVLVMKSLLQSYKSGSLVDRYAGVDFRAWPAEFAAEKSEALRLRAAAYSVVKKGTHAEADYKAALTLDPKDLSAWIGLADNYLNVVGDGAQAVATYRKVIELSGKNAGWMPLHATLAIAREAIDRAKPEQALETLKQFDGVTVAPVWRVKILRMFGHAYAAQGNEAESLAKFREALELENAK
;
A
#
# COMPACT_ATOMS: atom_id res chain seq x y z
N MET A 1 19.08 -51.86 4.85
CA MET A 1 19.82 -51.88 6.14
C MET A 1 20.90 -50.80 6.25
N LEU A 2 21.70 -50.52 5.20
CA LEU A 2 22.74 -49.47 5.23
C LEU A 2 22.24 -48.03 5.46
N GLU A 3 20.97 -47.72 5.17
CA GLU A 3 20.37 -46.40 5.43
C GLU A 3 19.68 -46.28 6.80
N GLN A 4 19.18 -47.38 7.38
CA GLN A 4 18.52 -47.37 8.70
C GLN A 4 19.51 -47.11 9.84
N GLY A 5 20.76 -47.59 9.71
CA GLY A 5 21.82 -47.30 10.68
C GLY A 5 22.19 -45.80 10.75
N LYS A 6 22.14 -45.09 9.61
CA LYS A 6 22.49 -43.67 9.52
C LYS A 6 21.42 -42.75 10.12
N VAL A 7 20.16 -43.16 10.08
CA VAL A 7 19.05 -42.42 10.71
C VAL A 7 19.11 -42.53 12.23
N ALA A 8 19.44 -43.72 12.76
CA ALA A 8 19.62 -43.92 14.20
C ALA A 8 20.83 -43.14 14.75
N GLU A 9 21.95 -43.10 14.02
CA GLU A 9 23.10 -42.26 14.38
C GLU A 9 22.76 -40.76 14.38
N ALA A 10 22.04 -40.28 13.36
CA ALA A 10 21.63 -38.87 13.28
C ALA A 10 20.66 -38.47 14.40
N GLN A 11 19.76 -39.36 14.82
CA GLN A 11 18.84 -39.12 15.94
C GLN A 11 19.58 -39.09 17.28
N ALA A 12 20.56 -39.97 17.48
CA ALA A 12 21.39 -39.97 18.68
C ALA A 12 22.28 -38.71 18.80
N GLU A 13 22.76 -38.19 17.67
CA GLU A 13 23.56 -36.96 17.61
C GLU A 13 22.71 -35.71 17.92
N ILE A 14 21.47 -35.65 17.44
CA ILE A 14 20.50 -34.58 17.75
C ILE A 14 20.19 -34.55 19.26
N GLN A 15 20.03 -35.72 19.89
CA GLN A 15 19.75 -35.81 21.32
C GLN A 15 20.95 -35.37 22.18
N ARG A 16 22.19 -35.68 21.77
CA ARG A 16 23.40 -35.17 22.42
C ARG A 16 23.55 -33.64 22.32
N ILE A 17 23.13 -33.05 21.20
CA ILE A 17 23.16 -31.59 21.00
C ILE A 17 22.14 -30.88 21.91
N ASP A 18 20.96 -31.46 22.11
CA ASP A 18 19.92 -30.92 22.98
C ASP A 18 20.28 -31.00 24.48
N GLU A 19 21.00 -32.05 24.90
CA GLU A 19 21.49 -32.22 26.27
C GLU A 19 22.67 -31.28 26.62
N ALA A 20 23.46 -30.85 25.62
CA ALA A 20 24.65 -30.01 25.81
C ALA A 20 24.37 -28.48 25.87
N LYS A 21 23.12 -28.03 25.66
CA LYS A 21 22.72 -26.59 25.60
C LYS A 21 23.61 -25.70 24.71
N MET A 22 24.24 -26.23 23.66
CA MET A 22 25.06 -25.44 22.74
C MET A 22 24.17 -24.68 21.74
N THR A 23 24.27 -23.35 21.73
CA THR A 23 23.46 -22.47 20.88
C THR A 23 24.14 -22.25 19.53
N ILE A 24 23.94 -23.17 18.57
CA ILE A 24 24.25 -22.92 17.14
C ILE A 24 23.05 -23.37 16.27
N PRO A 25 22.17 -22.45 15.82
CA PRO A 25 20.91 -22.78 15.14
C PRO A 25 21.05 -23.46 13.77
N VAL A 26 22.20 -23.28 13.10
CA VAL A 26 22.39 -23.63 11.69
C VAL A 26 22.58 -25.14 11.47
N TYR A 27 23.25 -25.83 12.40
CA TYR A 27 23.48 -27.27 12.30
C TYR A 27 22.23 -28.10 12.61
N ARG A 28 21.35 -27.62 13.50
CA ARG A 28 20.11 -28.30 13.88
C ARG A 28 19.13 -28.37 12.72
N VAL A 29 18.96 -27.26 11.98
CA VAL A 29 18.04 -27.18 10.84
C VAL A 29 18.49 -28.07 9.66
N ALA A 30 19.80 -28.21 9.45
CA ALA A 30 20.34 -29.05 8.37
C ALA A 30 20.09 -30.55 8.64
N LEU A 31 20.28 -31.01 9.88
CA LEU A 31 20.07 -32.39 10.29
C LEU A 31 18.58 -32.79 10.30
N THR A 32 17.70 -31.91 10.79
CA THR A 32 16.24 -32.17 10.78
C THR A 32 15.69 -32.27 9.34
N LYS A 33 16.17 -31.42 8.42
CA LYS A 33 15.75 -31.49 7.01
C LYS A 33 16.21 -32.77 6.31
N ALA A 34 17.39 -33.30 6.64
CA ALA A 34 17.88 -34.55 6.07
C ALA A 34 17.05 -35.77 6.50
N VAL A 35 16.59 -35.81 7.76
CA VAL A 35 15.73 -36.89 8.28
C VAL A 35 14.35 -36.88 7.63
N VAL A 36 13.74 -35.69 7.49
CA VAL A 36 12.41 -35.53 6.86
C VAL A 36 12.44 -35.91 5.38
N ALA A 37 13.46 -35.46 4.63
CA ALA A 37 13.60 -35.79 3.21
C ALA A 37 13.79 -37.30 2.95
N THR A 38 14.36 -38.03 3.90
CA THR A 38 14.55 -39.48 3.79
C THR A 38 13.26 -40.26 4.10
N GLN A 39 12.43 -39.73 5.02
CA GLN A 39 11.11 -40.31 5.33
C GLN A 39 10.08 -40.07 4.21
N GLU A 40 10.09 -38.90 3.56
CA GLU A 40 9.22 -38.61 2.42
C GLU A 40 9.55 -39.49 1.20
N LYS A 41 10.83 -39.80 0.98
CA LYS A 41 11.26 -40.68 -0.12
C LYS A 41 10.73 -42.12 0.03
N GLN A 42 10.63 -42.63 1.26
CA GLN A 42 10.04 -43.95 1.55
C GLN A 42 8.51 -44.00 1.36
N GLN A 43 7.80 -42.88 1.52
CA GLN A 43 6.36 -42.80 1.25
C GLN A 43 6.02 -42.74 -0.25
N VAL A 44 6.92 -42.19 -1.07
CA VAL A 44 6.70 -42.10 -2.53
C VAL A 44 6.96 -43.44 -3.23
N GLU A 45 7.87 -44.27 -2.73
CA GLU A 45 8.15 -45.60 -3.30
C GLU A 45 7.06 -46.65 -3.02
N THR A 46 6.18 -46.42 -2.04
CA THR A 46 5.05 -47.32 -1.75
C THR A 46 3.82 -47.08 -2.63
N PHE A 47 3.79 -46.01 -3.44
CA PHE A 47 2.62 -45.65 -4.27
C PHE A 47 2.73 -46.08 -5.75
N ASN A 48 3.87 -46.63 -6.19
CA ASN A 48 4.18 -46.91 -7.61
C ASN A 48 4.20 -48.39 -8.00
N GLY A 49 3.48 -49.25 -7.27
CA GLY A 49 3.26 -50.64 -7.69
C GLY A 49 1.79 -50.89 -7.89
N HIS A 50 1.28 -50.84 -9.13
CA HIS A 50 0.22 -51.70 -9.69
C HIS A 50 -0.01 -51.32 -11.17
N VAL A 51 0.52 -52.14 -12.09
CA VAL A 51 0.20 -52.09 -13.53
C VAL A 51 -0.07 -53.51 -14.00
N MET A 52 -1.22 -53.73 -14.69
CA MET A 52 -1.48 -54.60 -15.87
C MET A 52 -2.95 -55.07 -15.92
N PRO A 53 -3.49 -55.51 -17.08
CA PRO A 53 -3.35 -54.96 -18.43
C PRO A 53 -4.70 -54.80 -19.18
N LEU A 54 -4.61 -54.13 -20.33
CA LEU A 54 -5.66 -53.82 -21.30
C LEU A 54 -6.10 -55.07 -22.10
N GLN A 55 -7.41 -55.33 -22.25
CA GLN A 55 -8.02 -55.75 -23.53
C GLN A 55 -9.55 -55.94 -23.49
N ARG A 56 -10.20 -55.46 -24.57
CA ARG A 56 -11.54 -55.82 -25.10
C ARG A 56 -12.76 -55.21 -24.40
N SER A 57 -13.40 -54.24 -25.05
CA SER A 57 -14.67 -54.46 -25.80
C SER A 57 -15.40 -53.13 -26.02
N LEU A 58 -15.38 -52.66 -27.27
CA LEU A 58 -16.33 -51.70 -27.80
C LEU A 58 -17.77 -52.25 -27.66
N ARG A 59 -18.68 -51.40 -27.15
CA ARG A 59 -20.16 -51.42 -27.23
C ARG A 59 -20.81 -51.36 -25.84
N ARG A 60 -21.09 -50.14 -25.38
CA ARG A 60 -22.25 -49.71 -24.54
C ARG A 60 -21.95 -48.34 -23.92
N ILE A 61 -21.93 -47.29 -24.74
CA ILE A 61 -22.08 -45.90 -24.27
C ILE A 61 -23.08 -45.25 -25.23
N LEU A 62 -24.37 -45.37 -24.92
CA LEU A 62 -25.43 -44.58 -25.56
C LEU A 62 -26.66 -44.39 -24.64
N LEU A 63 -26.56 -44.65 -23.33
CA LEU A 63 -27.69 -44.48 -22.39
C LEU A 63 -27.28 -44.00 -20.98
N THR A 64 -26.17 -43.26 -20.88
CA THR A 64 -25.74 -42.55 -19.65
C THR A 64 -25.25 -41.12 -19.96
N ALA A 65 -25.85 -40.48 -20.97
CA ALA A 65 -25.58 -39.10 -21.36
C ALA A 65 -26.83 -38.19 -21.30
N ALA A 66 -27.87 -38.61 -20.56
CA ALA A 66 -29.12 -37.85 -20.41
C ALA A 66 -29.46 -37.48 -18.95
N CYS A 67 -28.58 -37.76 -17.98
CA CYS A 67 -28.79 -37.42 -16.56
C CYS A 67 -27.70 -36.50 -15.95
N CYS A 68 -26.84 -35.89 -16.75
CA CYS A 68 -25.84 -34.91 -16.28
C CYS A 68 -25.99 -33.53 -16.94
N SER A 69 -27.16 -33.24 -17.50
CA SER A 69 -27.49 -31.92 -18.10
C SER A 69 -28.47 -31.13 -17.22
N LEU A 70 -28.43 -31.34 -15.92
CA LEU A 70 -28.87 -30.34 -14.94
C LEU A 70 -27.61 -29.68 -14.39
N VAL A 71 -26.93 -28.93 -15.25
CA VAL A 71 -26.17 -27.78 -14.79
C VAL A 71 -27.25 -26.86 -14.22
N LEU A 72 -27.48 -26.96 -12.92
CA LEU A 72 -28.02 -25.86 -12.14
C LEU A 72 -27.05 -24.71 -12.40
N SER A 73 -27.37 -23.88 -13.40
CA SER A 73 -26.90 -22.52 -13.46
C SER A 73 -27.45 -21.87 -12.20
N SER A 74 -26.71 -22.01 -11.10
CA SER A 74 -26.87 -21.14 -9.95
C SER A 74 -26.54 -19.75 -10.49
N ASN A 75 -27.57 -19.06 -10.96
CA ASN A 75 -27.62 -17.62 -10.96
C ASN A 75 -27.39 -17.23 -9.51
N PHE A 76 -26.12 -17.08 -9.11
CA PHE A 76 -25.79 -16.24 -7.98
C PHE A 76 -26.30 -14.87 -8.38
N ALA A 77 -27.52 -14.56 -7.94
CA ALA A 77 -28.06 -13.23 -8.05
C ALA A 77 -27.02 -12.33 -7.38
N ARG A 78 -26.37 -11.49 -8.20
CA ARG A 78 -25.40 -10.53 -7.70
C ARG A 78 -26.16 -9.60 -6.78
N ALA A 79 -25.69 -9.45 -5.54
CA ALA A 79 -26.33 -8.59 -4.55
C ALA A 79 -26.64 -7.22 -5.16
N GLU A 80 -27.87 -6.76 -4.98
CA GLU A 80 -28.37 -5.53 -5.59
C GLU A 80 -28.40 -4.41 -4.56
N VAL A 81 -27.78 -3.28 -4.92
CA VAL A 81 -27.81 -2.06 -4.15
C VAL A 81 -28.88 -1.14 -4.69
N LYS A 82 -29.84 -0.79 -3.83
CA LYS A 82 -30.87 0.20 -4.11
C LYS A 82 -30.52 1.52 -3.45
N VAL A 83 -30.54 2.59 -4.23
CA VAL A 83 -30.28 3.96 -3.76
C VAL A 83 -31.55 4.79 -3.92
N THR A 84 -32.05 5.35 -2.81
CA THR A 84 -33.28 6.15 -2.79
C THR A 84 -33.08 7.47 -2.06
N GLU A 85 -33.77 8.50 -2.52
CA GLU A 85 -33.85 9.79 -1.83
C GLU A 85 -35.13 9.85 -0.98
N SER A 86 -35.02 10.50 0.17
CA SER A 86 -36.14 11.00 0.95
C SER A 86 -35.91 12.47 1.32
N ALA A 87 -36.91 13.09 1.94
CA ALA A 87 -36.77 14.47 2.41
C ALA A 87 -35.68 14.65 3.49
N GLU A 88 -35.19 13.57 4.10
CA GLU A 88 -34.25 13.61 5.23
C GLU A 88 -32.88 13.01 4.88
N ALA A 89 -32.82 12.08 3.92
CA ALA A 89 -31.62 11.33 3.64
C ALA A 89 -31.55 10.73 2.22
N ILE A 90 -30.33 10.33 1.83
CA ILE A 90 -30.11 9.39 0.71
C ILE A 90 -29.82 8.01 1.32
N ARG A 91 -30.68 7.04 1.08
CA ARG A 91 -30.61 5.69 1.64
C ARG A 91 -29.96 4.71 0.68
N PHE A 92 -29.12 3.84 1.23
CA PHE A 92 -28.52 2.69 0.56
C PHE A 92 -29.03 1.40 1.21
N GLU A 93 -29.66 0.54 0.41
CA GLU A 93 -30.10 -0.80 0.80
C GLU A 93 -29.35 -1.84 -0.01
N VAL A 94 -28.85 -2.90 0.62
CA VAL A 94 -28.23 -4.06 -0.03
C VAL A 94 -29.18 -5.24 0.16
N ASP A 95 -29.64 -5.84 -0.95
CA ASP A 95 -30.62 -6.93 -0.96
C ASP A 95 -31.88 -6.61 -0.11
N GLY A 96 -32.34 -5.36 -0.20
CA GLY A 96 -33.51 -4.85 0.52
C GLY A 96 -33.30 -4.60 2.03
N LYS A 97 -32.08 -4.77 2.55
CA LYS A 97 -31.72 -4.46 3.93
C LYS A 97 -30.95 -3.16 4.00
N LEU A 98 -31.21 -2.37 5.05
CA LEU A 98 -30.49 -1.11 5.26
C LEU A 98 -28.98 -1.36 5.40
N PHE A 99 -28.17 -0.66 4.60
CA PHE A 99 -26.73 -0.56 4.81
C PHE A 99 -26.38 0.76 5.51
N THR A 100 -26.80 1.89 4.93
CA THR A 100 -26.59 3.23 5.51
C THR A 100 -27.51 4.30 4.93
N GLU A 101 -27.50 5.49 5.53
CA GLU A 101 -28.21 6.68 5.07
C GLU A 101 -27.31 7.91 5.19
N TRP A 102 -27.18 8.70 4.12
CA TRP A 102 -26.61 10.05 4.17
C TRP A 102 -27.66 11.00 4.74
N ARG A 103 -27.58 11.28 6.04
CA ARG A 103 -28.56 12.09 6.77
C ARG A 103 -28.21 13.56 6.70
N THR A 104 -29.19 14.40 6.38
CA THR A 104 -28.95 15.82 6.06
C THR A 104 -29.59 16.81 7.02
N LYS A 105 -30.57 16.39 7.83
CA LYS A 105 -31.37 17.29 8.70
C LYS A 105 -31.17 17.08 10.20
N ASP A 106 -30.57 15.97 10.61
CA ASP A 106 -30.41 15.58 12.03
C ASP A 106 -29.40 16.46 12.80
N TRP A 107 -28.58 17.26 12.10
CA TRP A 107 -27.49 18.06 12.66
C TRP A 107 -27.09 19.19 11.69
N VAL A 108 -26.24 20.11 12.13
CA VAL A 108 -25.68 21.23 11.33
C VAL A 108 -24.76 20.82 10.17
N ALA A 109 -24.61 19.52 9.92
CA ALA A 109 -23.72 18.93 8.93
C ALA A 109 -24.16 17.48 8.66
N PRO A 110 -24.10 17.02 7.40
CA PRO A 110 -24.52 15.69 7.05
C PRO A 110 -23.50 14.61 7.44
N PHE A 111 -23.99 13.38 7.57
CA PHE A 111 -23.19 12.21 7.97
C PHE A 111 -23.89 10.91 7.53
N LEU A 112 -23.12 9.83 7.39
CA LEU A 112 -23.67 8.49 7.17
C LEU A 112 -24.04 7.85 8.49
N TYR A 113 -25.26 7.35 8.66
CA TYR A 113 -25.66 6.58 9.84
C TYR A 113 -27.00 5.84 9.64
N PRO A 114 -27.15 4.64 10.22
CA PRO A 114 -26.09 3.79 10.78
C PRO A 114 -25.17 3.25 9.67
N ILE A 115 -24.06 2.61 10.05
CA ILE A 115 -23.37 1.68 9.15
C ILE A 115 -23.66 0.28 9.65
N VAL A 116 -24.40 -0.49 8.86
CA VAL A 116 -24.69 -1.89 9.15
C VAL A 116 -23.56 -2.77 8.60
N GLY A 117 -22.92 -3.53 9.49
CA GLY A 117 -21.84 -4.45 9.15
C GLY A 117 -22.33 -5.80 8.64
N PRO A 118 -21.40 -6.73 8.38
CA PRO A 118 -21.69 -7.96 7.65
C PRO A 118 -22.53 -8.98 8.43
N ASN A 119 -22.70 -8.81 9.75
CA ASN A 119 -23.61 -9.63 10.58
C ASN A 119 -25.00 -9.00 10.75
N GLY A 120 -25.28 -7.85 10.13
CA GLY A 120 -26.54 -7.12 10.29
C GLY A 120 -26.60 -6.19 11.51
N GLU A 121 -25.53 -6.10 12.29
CA GLU A 121 -25.40 -5.20 13.43
C GLU A 121 -24.71 -3.88 13.04
N SER A 122 -24.99 -2.79 13.77
CA SER A 122 -24.29 -1.52 13.55
C SER A 122 -22.83 -1.62 13.98
N VAL A 123 -21.91 -1.25 13.08
CA VAL A 123 -20.46 -1.20 13.37
C VAL A 123 -19.98 0.20 13.73
N THR A 124 -20.86 1.19 13.60
CA THR A 124 -20.62 2.55 14.10
C THR A 124 -21.47 2.85 15.33
N ARG A 125 -20.96 3.71 16.18
CA ARG A 125 -21.64 4.15 17.41
C ARG A 125 -23.02 4.74 17.12
N HIS A 126 -23.96 4.48 18.02
CA HIS A 126 -25.31 5.03 17.99
C HIS A 126 -25.44 6.43 18.61
N TYR A 127 -24.76 6.71 19.72
CA TYR A 127 -24.75 8.04 20.32
C TYR A 127 -24.00 9.04 19.43
N PRO A 128 -24.52 10.28 19.27
CA PRO A 128 -25.74 10.83 19.90
C PRO A 128 -27.05 10.61 19.12
N MET A 129 -27.03 9.93 17.97
CA MET A 129 -28.22 9.70 17.14
C MET A 129 -29.28 8.86 17.85
N LYS A 130 -28.88 7.97 18.76
CA LYS A 130 -29.75 7.21 19.67
C LYS A 130 -29.15 7.17 21.06
N ALA A 131 -29.92 7.60 22.06
CA ALA A 131 -29.48 7.63 23.46
C ALA A 131 -29.68 6.27 24.17
N GLY A 132 -28.94 6.06 25.25
CA GLY A 132 -29.15 4.91 26.16
C GLY A 132 -28.68 3.56 25.63
N MET A 133 -27.83 3.53 24.60
CA MET A 133 -27.27 2.28 24.10
C MET A 133 -26.25 1.70 25.07
N PRO A 134 -26.34 0.39 25.41
CA PRO A 134 -25.38 -0.25 26.32
C PRO A 134 -23.92 -0.09 25.84
N GLY A 135 -23.02 0.24 26.76
CA GLY A 135 -21.58 0.40 26.47
C GLY A 135 -21.20 1.70 25.75
N GLU A 136 -22.15 2.56 25.40
CA GLU A 136 -21.88 3.86 24.78
C GLU A 136 -21.96 4.99 25.80
N GLU A 137 -20.88 5.77 25.89
CA GLU A 137 -20.80 6.92 26.78
C GLU A 137 -21.64 8.09 26.23
N GLN A 138 -21.69 9.23 26.93
CA GLN A 138 -22.32 10.45 26.42
C GLN A 138 -21.26 11.54 26.24
N ASP A 139 -20.22 11.20 25.47
CA ASP A 139 -19.04 12.00 25.17
C ASP A 139 -18.97 12.31 23.66
N HIS A 140 -18.23 13.36 23.30
CA HIS A 140 -17.92 13.71 21.91
C HIS A 140 -19.12 13.60 20.95
N PRO A 141 -20.26 14.30 21.20
CA PRO A 141 -21.47 14.19 20.37
C PRO A 141 -21.23 14.53 18.89
N TRP A 142 -20.14 15.21 18.56
CA TRP A 142 -19.75 15.55 17.19
C TRP A 142 -19.10 14.41 16.39
N HIS A 143 -18.66 13.31 17.03
CA HIS A 143 -18.13 12.12 16.34
C HIS A 143 -19.28 11.26 15.78
N ARG A 144 -20.02 11.81 14.81
CA ARG A 144 -21.20 11.17 14.20
C ARG A 144 -20.81 10.22 13.08
N SER A 145 -20.69 8.94 13.42
CA SER A 145 -20.46 7.82 12.51
C SER A 145 -19.45 8.18 11.41
N ILE A 146 -19.81 8.25 10.12
CA ILE A 146 -18.90 8.64 9.03
C ILE A 146 -19.24 10.01 8.44
N ARG A 147 -18.26 10.93 8.39
CA ARG A 147 -18.35 12.20 7.66
C ARG A 147 -16.97 12.81 7.37
N PHE A 148 -16.88 13.65 6.34
CA PHE A 148 -15.73 14.52 6.14
C PHE A 148 -15.92 15.84 6.89
N SER A 149 -14.89 16.31 7.58
CA SER A 149 -14.94 17.60 8.31
C SER A 149 -13.56 18.16 8.60
N HIS A 150 -13.48 19.41 9.05
CA HIS A 150 -12.25 20.05 9.50
C HIS A 150 -12.52 21.11 10.58
N SER A 151 -11.62 21.24 11.56
CA SER A 151 -11.77 22.17 12.69
C SER A 151 -11.32 23.60 12.41
N ASP A 152 -10.68 23.83 11.26
CA ASP A 152 -10.23 25.16 10.81
C ASP A 152 -10.26 25.26 9.28
N VAL A 153 -11.31 25.90 8.75
CA VAL A 153 -11.46 26.24 7.33
C VAL A 153 -11.73 27.72 7.23
N ASN A 154 -10.76 28.50 6.74
CA ASN A 154 -10.79 29.97 6.77
C ASN A 154 -11.19 30.54 8.15
N GLY A 155 -10.74 29.91 9.25
CA GLY A 155 -11.06 30.33 10.63
C GLY A 155 -12.38 29.82 11.19
N PHE A 156 -13.18 29.06 10.42
CA PHE A 156 -14.42 28.44 10.86
C PHE A 156 -14.22 26.97 11.25
N ASN A 157 -14.92 26.51 12.29
CA ASN A 157 -14.80 25.15 12.79
C ASN A 157 -16.03 24.31 12.43
N PHE A 158 -15.88 23.35 11.52
CA PHE A 158 -16.94 22.43 11.08
C PHE A 158 -16.89 21.07 11.80
N TRP A 159 -15.86 20.86 12.60
CA TRP A 159 -15.58 19.60 13.30
C TRP A 159 -16.42 19.46 14.56
N TRP A 160 -16.35 20.45 15.46
CA TRP A 160 -17.14 20.46 16.68
C TRP A 160 -18.56 20.92 16.37
N ALA A 161 -19.54 20.36 17.09
CA ALA A 161 -20.86 20.97 17.15
C ALA A 161 -20.72 22.40 17.71
N PRO A 162 -21.59 23.36 17.35
CA PRO A 162 -21.64 24.62 18.08
C PRO A 162 -22.09 24.37 19.53
N GLY A 163 -21.13 24.22 20.44
CA GLY A 163 -21.31 24.48 21.87
C GLY A 163 -21.17 25.98 22.12
N LYS A 164 -22.14 26.58 22.84
CA LYS A 164 -22.38 28.04 23.01
C LYS A 164 -22.05 28.87 21.76
N LYS A 165 -23.07 29.23 20.97
CA LYS A 165 -22.97 30.17 19.83
C LYS A 165 -22.01 31.33 20.16
N LEU A 166 -20.81 31.28 19.62
CA LEU A 166 -19.94 32.44 19.55
C LEU A 166 -20.44 33.26 18.37
N ALA A 167 -20.83 34.51 18.61
CA ALA A 167 -21.26 35.39 17.53
C ALA A 167 -20.12 35.54 16.50
N GLY A 168 -20.43 35.42 15.20
CA GLY A 168 -19.44 35.56 14.12
C GLY A 168 -18.55 34.33 13.87
N HIS A 169 -18.99 33.13 14.28
CA HIS A 169 -18.27 31.88 14.03
C HIS A 169 -19.21 30.68 13.79
N THR A 170 -20.40 30.88 13.20
CA THR A 170 -21.32 29.76 12.93
C THR A 170 -20.88 29.00 11.68
N ALA A 171 -20.75 27.68 11.80
CA ALA A 171 -20.29 26.80 10.74
C ALA A 171 -21.35 25.73 10.46
N GLU A 172 -21.79 25.62 9.21
CA GLU A 172 -22.83 24.67 8.78
C GLU A 172 -22.45 24.03 7.45
N ILE A 173 -22.74 22.74 7.28
CA ILE A 173 -22.67 22.05 6.00
C ILE A 173 -24.07 21.63 5.62
N LYS A 174 -24.51 21.96 4.40
CA LYS A 174 -25.86 21.65 3.92
C LYS A 174 -25.77 20.90 2.60
N LEU A 175 -26.67 19.95 2.40
CA LEU A 175 -26.90 19.39 1.07
C LEU A 175 -27.43 20.51 0.17
N GLU A 176 -26.71 20.81 -0.91
CA GLU A 176 -27.08 21.79 -1.91
C GLU A 176 -27.96 21.15 -3.00
N LYS A 177 -27.50 20.04 -3.58
CA LYS A 177 -28.24 19.30 -4.62
C LYS A 177 -27.76 17.87 -4.75
N ILE A 178 -28.65 17.00 -5.22
CA ILE A 178 -28.29 15.66 -5.70
C ILE A 178 -28.01 15.75 -7.20
N GLU A 179 -26.84 15.26 -7.62
CA GLU A 179 -26.43 15.23 -9.03
C GLU A 179 -26.90 13.94 -9.72
N ARG A 180 -26.73 12.79 -9.05
CA ARG A 180 -27.11 11.49 -9.60
C ARG A 180 -27.29 10.44 -8.52
N LEU A 181 -28.29 9.58 -8.68
CA LEU A 181 -28.45 8.33 -7.93
C LEU A 181 -28.50 7.16 -8.92
N THR A 182 -27.86 6.04 -8.60
CA THR A 182 -27.81 4.85 -9.45
C THR A 182 -27.91 3.61 -8.57
N SER A 183 -28.83 2.72 -8.91
CA SER A 183 -28.98 1.40 -8.28
C SER A 183 -28.39 0.32 -9.19
N GLY A 184 -28.06 -0.85 -8.63
CA GLY A 184 -27.54 -2.00 -9.36
C GLY A 184 -26.52 -2.78 -8.54
N ALA A 185 -25.62 -3.51 -9.20
CA ALA A 185 -24.57 -4.28 -8.53
C ALA A 185 -23.62 -3.43 -7.65
N THR A 186 -23.48 -2.16 -8.01
CA THR A 186 -22.87 -1.11 -7.19
C THR A 186 -23.87 0.04 -7.16
N GLY A 187 -24.28 0.48 -5.97
CA GLY A 187 -25.15 1.64 -5.82
C GLY A 187 -24.31 2.90 -5.67
N GLU A 188 -24.63 3.95 -6.41
CA GLU A 188 -23.90 5.21 -6.41
C GLU A 188 -24.81 6.39 -6.08
N ALA A 189 -24.34 7.30 -5.23
CA ALA A 189 -24.91 8.64 -5.08
C ALA A 189 -23.82 9.69 -5.29
N ILE A 190 -24.13 10.68 -6.11
CA ILE A 190 -23.31 11.87 -6.30
C ILE A 190 -24.16 13.08 -5.95
N PHE A 191 -23.64 13.92 -5.07
CA PHE A 191 -24.32 15.11 -4.60
C PHE A 191 -23.32 16.20 -4.22
N TRP A 192 -23.84 17.40 -4.02
CA TRP A 192 -23.08 18.57 -3.63
C TRP A 192 -23.54 19.06 -2.28
N ASN A 193 -22.60 19.34 -1.40
CA ASN A 193 -22.82 20.11 -0.19
C ASN A 193 -22.24 21.52 -0.35
N GLU A 194 -22.76 22.46 0.41
CA GLU A 194 -22.14 23.77 0.62
C GLU A 194 -21.69 23.90 2.07
N TRP A 195 -20.51 24.50 2.27
CA TRP A 195 -20.03 24.82 3.61
C TRP A 195 -20.15 26.32 3.83
N LEU A 196 -20.83 26.70 4.91
CA LEU A 196 -21.21 28.06 5.23
C LEU A 196 -20.49 28.51 6.52
N GLY A 197 -19.78 29.64 6.44
CA GLY A 197 -19.28 30.39 7.60
C GLY A 197 -20.09 31.67 7.76
N ASP A 198 -20.78 31.83 8.89
CA ASP A 198 -21.73 32.94 9.15
C ASP A 198 -22.75 33.15 8.02
N GLY A 199 -23.23 32.03 7.44
CA GLY A 199 -24.19 32.04 6.34
C GLY A 199 -23.60 32.35 4.96
N LYS A 200 -22.31 32.71 4.87
CA LYS A 200 -21.60 32.90 3.61
C LYS A 200 -20.94 31.59 3.16
N ARG A 201 -21.12 31.24 1.88
CA ARG A 201 -20.47 30.06 1.29
C ARG A 201 -18.95 30.23 1.22
N LEU A 202 -18.23 29.27 1.78
CA LEU A 202 -16.77 29.17 1.73
C LEU A 202 -16.32 28.25 0.60
N LEU A 203 -16.94 27.07 0.51
CA LEU A 203 -16.63 26.05 -0.49
C LEU A 203 -17.88 25.28 -0.91
N ARG A 204 -17.79 24.61 -2.05
CA ARG A 204 -18.70 23.52 -2.45
C ARG A 204 -17.96 22.19 -2.37
N GLU A 205 -18.63 21.18 -1.87
CA GLU A 205 -18.08 19.83 -1.72
C GLU A 205 -18.90 18.88 -2.60
N ARG A 206 -18.27 18.31 -3.63
CA ARG A 206 -18.89 17.22 -4.39
C ARG A 206 -18.51 15.91 -3.73
N VAL A 207 -19.51 15.11 -3.34
CA VAL A 207 -19.30 13.80 -2.74
C VAL A 207 -19.81 12.73 -3.69
N ARG A 208 -19.01 11.69 -3.89
CA ARG A 208 -19.42 10.45 -4.53
C ARG A 208 -19.33 9.33 -3.50
N LEU A 209 -20.47 8.70 -3.24
CA LEU A 209 -20.57 7.49 -2.44
C LEU A 209 -20.88 6.32 -3.37
N ALA A 210 -20.07 5.26 -3.34
CA ALA A 210 -20.36 4.04 -4.08
C ALA A 210 -20.28 2.81 -3.18
N VAL A 211 -21.39 2.09 -3.07
CA VAL A 211 -21.56 0.91 -2.22
C VAL A 211 -21.48 -0.33 -3.09
N THR A 212 -20.54 -1.22 -2.77
CA THR A 212 -20.36 -2.50 -3.48
C THR A 212 -20.38 -3.66 -2.48
N PRO A 213 -21.42 -4.50 -2.48
CA PRO A 213 -21.47 -5.70 -1.65
C PRO A 213 -20.50 -6.76 -2.16
N LEU A 214 -19.97 -7.57 -1.23
CA LEU A 214 -19.09 -8.69 -1.49
C LEU A 214 -19.74 -10.02 -1.10
N PRO A 215 -19.25 -11.17 -1.61
CA PRO A 215 -19.96 -12.45 -1.49
C PRO A 215 -20.27 -12.95 -0.06
N ARG A 216 -19.52 -12.50 0.96
CA ARG A 216 -19.72 -12.94 2.35
C ARG A 216 -20.56 -11.96 3.20
N GLY A 217 -21.30 -11.06 2.56
CA GLY A 217 -22.05 -10.00 3.24
C GLY A 217 -21.20 -8.79 3.66
N GLU A 218 -19.92 -8.80 3.31
CA GLU A 218 -19.00 -7.68 3.49
C GLU A 218 -19.34 -6.57 2.49
N THR A 219 -18.95 -5.33 2.78
CA THR A 219 -19.31 -4.19 1.93
C THR A 219 -18.14 -3.24 1.76
N LEU A 220 -17.92 -2.79 0.52
CA LEU A 220 -17.04 -1.68 0.20
C LEU A 220 -17.87 -0.39 0.08
N LEU A 221 -17.36 0.71 0.64
CA LEU A 221 -17.90 2.06 0.46
C LEU A 221 -16.78 2.97 -0.04
N ASP A 222 -16.81 3.32 -1.32
CA ASP A 222 -15.98 4.41 -1.84
C ASP A 222 -16.56 5.74 -1.39
N TYR A 223 -15.71 6.61 -0.85
CA TYR A 223 -16.03 7.97 -0.41
C TYR A 223 -15.03 8.92 -1.08
N ASP A 224 -15.42 9.44 -2.24
CA ASP A 224 -14.65 10.45 -2.95
C ASP A 224 -15.20 11.84 -2.63
N THR A 225 -14.30 12.79 -2.38
CA THR A 225 -14.63 14.17 -2.01
C THR A 225 -13.85 15.12 -2.91
N GLU A 226 -14.54 16.04 -3.56
CA GLU A 226 -13.92 17.17 -4.26
C GLU A 226 -14.29 18.47 -3.55
N LEU A 227 -13.29 19.18 -3.05
CA LEU A 227 -13.44 20.46 -2.36
C LEU A 227 -13.16 21.57 -3.36
N HIS A 228 -14.16 22.36 -3.70
CA HIS A 228 -14.09 23.46 -4.66
C HIS A 228 -14.12 24.79 -3.92
N ALA A 229 -13.03 25.55 -4.01
CA ALA A 229 -12.96 26.89 -3.46
C ALA A 229 -13.93 27.83 -4.19
N SER A 230 -14.48 28.81 -3.47
CA SER A 230 -15.27 29.89 -4.09
C SER A 230 -14.33 30.92 -4.74
N ASP A 231 -14.78 32.17 -4.91
CA ASP A 231 -13.98 33.27 -5.48
C ASP A 231 -12.84 33.76 -4.57
N SER A 232 -12.59 33.09 -3.44
CA SER A 232 -11.51 33.41 -2.50
C SER A 232 -10.73 32.14 -2.18
N PRO A 233 -9.43 32.24 -1.88
CA PRO A 233 -8.64 31.09 -1.45
C PRO A 233 -9.27 30.39 -0.25
N LEU A 234 -9.14 29.07 -0.24
CA LEU A 234 -9.68 28.20 0.79
C LEU A 234 -8.53 27.55 1.55
N LYS A 235 -8.36 27.99 2.79
CA LYS A 235 -7.29 27.57 3.69
C LYS A 235 -7.81 26.54 4.69
N PHE A 236 -7.15 25.39 4.73
CA PHE A 236 -7.26 24.39 5.77
C PHE A 236 -6.09 24.56 6.73
N GLY A 237 -6.37 24.82 8.01
CA GLY A 237 -5.31 24.90 9.02
C GLY A 237 -4.65 23.55 9.29
N ASP A 238 -3.39 23.52 9.71
CA ASP A 238 -2.77 22.33 10.29
C ASP A 238 -3.49 22.03 11.60
N LYS A 239 -4.38 21.04 11.59
CA LYS A 239 -5.16 20.59 12.76
C LYS A 239 -5.23 19.08 12.79
N ARG A 240 -5.13 18.49 14.00
CA ARG A 240 -5.39 17.06 14.21
C ARG A 240 -6.87 16.68 14.04
N ASP A 241 -7.77 17.63 14.27
CA ASP A 241 -9.22 17.46 14.22
C ASP A 241 -9.71 17.79 12.81
N GLY A 242 -9.64 16.81 11.92
CA GLY A 242 -9.99 16.97 10.51
C GLY A 242 -9.84 15.70 9.68
N GLY A 243 -10.29 15.79 8.44
CA GLY A 243 -10.28 14.69 7.47
C GLY A 243 -11.57 13.89 7.44
N LEU A 244 -11.49 12.71 6.82
CA LEU A 244 -12.59 11.74 6.80
C LEU A 244 -12.56 10.94 8.09
N LEU A 245 -13.65 10.98 8.86
CA LEU A 245 -13.74 10.32 10.17
C LEU A 245 -14.68 9.12 10.15
N VAL A 246 -14.42 8.17 11.03
CA VAL A 246 -15.37 7.14 11.48
C VAL A 246 -15.36 7.03 13.01
N ARG A 247 -16.54 6.83 13.61
CA ARG A 247 -16.71 6.49 15.02
C ARG A 247 -17.26 5.07 15.16
N VAL A 248 -16.42 4.13 15.58
CA VAL A 248 -16.80 2.71 15.73
C VAL A 248 -17.79 2.50 16.87
N ALA A 249 -18.54 1.39 16.82
CA ALA A 249 -19.46 0.99 17.88
C ALA A 249 -18.76 0.87 19.24
N GLY A 250 -19.49 1.13 20.33
CA GLY A 250 -18.92 1.12 21.69
C GLY A 250 -18.23 -0.21 22.06
N THR A 251 -18.77 -1.33 21.57
CA THR A 251 -18.23 -2.69 21.76
C THR A 251 -16.91 -2.94 21.04
N MET A 252 -16.63 -2.15 19.99
CA MET A 252 -15.42 -2.25 19.18
C MET A 252 -14.31 -1.30 19.65
N LYS A 253 -14.50 -0.52 20.72
CA LYS A 253 -13.43 0.31 21.30
C LYS A 253 -12.28 -0.59 21.79
N ALA A 254 -11.08 -0.02 21.90
CA ALA A 254 -9.94 -0.69 22.53
C ALA A 254 -9.81 -0.28 24.00
N GLU A 255 -9.96 1.03 24.27
CA GLU A 255 -9.89 1.61 25.61
C GLU A 255 -10.70 2.91 25.64
N ASP A 256 -11.49 3.18 26.69
CA ASP A 256 -12.16 4.48 26.84
C ASP A 256 -11.23 5.56 27.42
N GLU A 257 -11.73 6.79 27.54
CA GLU A 257 -10.93 7.90 28.09
C GLU A 257 -10.61 7.75 29.58
N LYS A 258 -11.29 6.84 30.29
CA LYS A 258 -11.03 6.53 31.71
C LYS A 258 -9.98 5.42 31.86
N GLY A 259 -9.51 4.85 30.76
CA GLY A 259 -8.54 3.76 30.74
C GLY A 259 -9.18 2.37 30.88
N ASN A 260 -10.51 2.24 30.78
CA ASN A 260 -11.15 0.93 30.80
C ASN A 260 -10.92 0.23 29.46
N LYS A 261 -10.48 -1.03 29.51
CA LYS A 261 -10.16 -1.82 28.32
C LYS A 261 -11.40 -2.56 27.79
N PHE A 262 -11.46 -2.65 26.47
CA PHE A 262 -12.51 -3.31 25.71
C PHE A 262 -11.90 -4.34 24.76
N ALA A 263 -12.74 -5.07 24.03
CA ALA A 263 -12.30 -6.19 23.18
C ALA A 263 -11.87 -5.79 21.77
N GLY A 264 -11.95 -4.50 21.42
CA GLY A 264 -11.51 -4.00 20.13
C GLY A 264 -10.03 -3.66 20.07
N SER A 265 -9.54 -3.43 18.86
CA SER A 265 -8.15 -3.14 18.56
C SER A 265 -8.02 -2.31 17.29
N ILE A 266 -6.91 -1.57 17.19
CA ILE A 266 -6.52 -0.82 16.00
C ILE A 266 -5.22 -1.42 15.47
N VAL A 267 -5.08 -1.52 14.15
CA VAL A 267 -3.79 -1.77 13.49
C VAL A 267 -3.72 -1.01 12.17
N ASN A 268 -2.52 -0.57 11.79
CA ASN A 268 -2.30 0.10 10.51
C ASN A 268 -1.40 -0.72 9.58
N SER A 269 -1.28 -0.28 8.32
CA SER A 269 -0.43 -0.94 7.30
C SER A 269 1.06 -1.06 7.64
N GLN A 270 1.56 -0.32 8.65
CA GLN A 270 2.94 -0.39 9.12
C GLN A 270 3.10 -1.31 10.34
N GLY A 271 1.99 -1.87 10.85
CA GLY A 271 1.97 -2.76 12.01
C GLY A 271 1.86 -2.05 13.37
N ASP A 272 1.72 -0.71 13.41
CA ASP A 272 1.47 0.01 14.66
C ASP A 272 0.08 -0.37 15.20
N LYS A 273 -0.05 -0.51 16.53
CA LYS A 273 -1.28 -0.99 17.18
C LYS A 273 -1.80 0.00 18.21
N ASN A 274 -3.13 0.13 18.29
CA ASN A 274 -3.83 0.91 19.31
C ASN A 274 -3.26 2.34 19.44
N ALA A 275 -2.78 2.73 20.63
CA ALA A 275 -2.24 4.06 20.88
C ALA A 275 -1.03 4.40 19.97
N ASP A 276 -0.25 3.39 19.57
CA ASP A 276 0.93 3.58 18.71
C ASP A 276 0.55 3.96 17.29
N ALA A 277 -0.68 3.67 16.85
CA ALA A 277 -1.18 4.05 15.52
C ALA A 277 -1.49 5.56 15.42
N TRP A 278 -1.61 6.26 16.55
CA TRP A 278 -1.92 7.69 16.56
C TRP A 278 -0.83 8.51 15.85
N GLY A 279 -1.24 9.31 14.88
CA GLY A 279 -0.37 10.21 14.12
C GLY A 279 0.63 9.51 13.21
N LYS A 280 0.55 8.19 13.06
CA LYS A 280 1.41 7.45 12.14
C LYS A 280 0.95 7.65 10.71
N ARG A 281 1.90 7.63 9.78
CA ARG A 281 1.62 7.58 8.34
C ARG A 281 1.44 6.14 7.92
N ALA A 282 0.29 5.82 7.37
CA ALA A 282 -0.07 4.48 6.94
C ALA A 282 -1.03 4.53 5.76
N GLU A 283 -1.02 3.51 4.93
CA GLU A 283 -1.82 3.41 3.71
C GLU A 283 -3.29 3.07 4.01
N TRP A 284 -3.48 2.34 5.11
CA TRP A 284 -4.76 2.03 5.70
C TRP A 284 -4.61 1.88 7.20
N THR A 285 -5.71 2.10 7.91
CA THR A 285 -5.87 1.72 9.31
C THR A 285 -7.18 0.96 9.45
N ASP A 286 -7.13 -0.11 10.24
CA ASP A 286 -8.28 -0.93 10.56
C ASP A 286 -8.60 -0.85 12.05
N TYR A 287 -9.90 -0.78 12.34
CA TYR A 287 -10.46 -0.87 13.67
C TYR A 287 -11.41 -2.08 13.73
N PHE A 288 -11.06 -3.08 14.53
CA PHE A 288 -11.83 -4.32 14.64
C PHE A 288 -12.16 -4.68 16.08
N GLY A 289 -13.24 -5.42 16.27
CA GLY A 289 -13.74 -5.82 17.58
C GLY A 289 -15.11 -6.51 17.47
N PRO A 290 -15.70 -6.94 18.59
CA PRO A 290 -17.02 -7.56 18.55
C PRO A 290 -18.11 -6.54 18.21
N ASP A 291 -19.01 -6.89 17.30
CA ASP A 291 -20.29 -6.21 17.15
C ASP A 291 -21.30 -6.66 18.23
N ALA A 292 -22.54 -6.21 18.15
CA ALA A 292 -23.58 -6.57 19.12
C ALA A 292 -23.96 -8.06 19.11
N SER A 293 -23.63 -8.80 18.04
CA SER A 293 -23.79 -10.26 17.99
C SER A 293 -22.66 -11.01 18.70
N GLY A 294 -21.60 -10.30 19.12
CA GLY A 294 -20.41 -10.84 19.77
C GLY A 294 -19.35 -11.37 18.79
N LYS A 295 -19.60 -11.32 17.48
CA LYS A 295 -18.65 -11.73 16.45
C LYS A 295 -17.70 -10.59 16.11
N THR A 296 -16.44 -10.92 15.84
CA THR A 296 -15.45 -9.93 15.42
C THR A 296 -15.72 -9.46 13.99
N VAL A 297 -15.74 -8.15 13.82
CA VAL A 297 -15.84 -7.44 12.54
C VAL A 297 -14.87 -6.27 12.53
N GLY A 298 -14.55 -5.76 11.35
CA GLY A 298 -13.64 -4.63 11.18
C GLY A 298 -14.17 -3.53 10.27
N ILE A 299 -13.63 -2.33 10.49
CA ILE A 299 -13.77 -1.17 9.63
C ILE A 299 -12.37 -0.74 9.19
N ALA A 300 -11.97 -1.13 7.98
CA ALA A 300 -10.74 -0.64 7.39
C ALA A 300 -11.04 0.63 6.61
N MET A 301 -10.24 1.68 6.78
CA MET A 301 -10.27 2.87 5.94
C MET A 301 -8.97 2.96 5.13
N PHE A 302 -9.10 3.16 3.82
CA PHE A 302 -8.01 3.16 2.86
C PHE A 302 -7.74 4.58 2.35
N ASP A 303 -6.47 4.97 2.32
CA ASP A 303 -6.00 6.19 1.69
C ASP A 303 -5.47 5.88 0.28
N HIS A 304 -5.97 6.61 -0.73
CA HIS A 304 -5.59 6.36 -2.12
C HIS A 304 -4.24 7.04 -2.47
N PRO A 305 -3.31 6.45 -3.25
CA PRO A 305 -2.00 7.05 -3.51
C PRO A 305 -1.98 8.41 -4.22
N THR A 306 -3.07 8.78 -4.90
CA THR A 306 -3.20 10.09 -5.58
C THR A 306 -3.60 11.23 -4.65
N ASN A 307 -3.84 10.92 -3.39
CA ASN A 307 -4.29 11.87 -2.39
C ASN A 307 -3.16 12.81 -1.97
N LEU A 308 -3.52 14.06 -1.68
CA LEU A 308 -2.60 15.03 -1.06
C LEU A 308 -1.92 14.41 0.16
N ARG A 309 -0.57 14.48 0.20
CA ARG A 309 0.29 14.02 1.31
C ARG A 309 0.18 12.52 1.62
N PHE A 310 -0.13 11.69 0.62
CA PHE A 310 -0.17 10.23 0.77
C PHE A 310 1.18 9.62 1.23
N PRO A 311 1.18 8.59 2.11
CA PRO A 311 0.05 8.20 2.96
C PRO A 311 -0.27 9.25 4.03
N THR A 312 -1.55 9.44 4.32
CA THR A 312 -2.05 10.38 5.33
C THR A 312 -1.57 10.04 6.74
N HIS A 313 -1.58 11.02 7.64
CA HIS A 313 -1.54 10.74 9.08
C HIS A 313 -2.91 10.26 9.56
N TRP A 314 -2.90 9.39 10.57
CA TRP A 314 -4.12 8.82 11.14
C TRP A 314 -4.40 9.39 12.54
N HIS A 315 -5.53 10.07 12.73
CA HIS A 315 -6.03 10.38 14.07
C HIS A 315 -6.77 9.16 14.64
N ALA A 316 -6.01 8.10 14.94
CA ALA A 316 -6.52 6.86 15.52
C ALA A 316 -6.51 6.96 17.05
N ARG A 317 -7.67 6.79 17.69
CA ARG A 317 -7.83 6.86 19.14
C ARG A 317 -8.48 5.58 19.65
N THR A 318 -7.94 5.04 20.73
CA THR A 318 -8.42 3.81 21.38
C THR A 318 -9.86 3.88 21.86
N TYR A 319 -10.40 5.08 22.05
CA TYR A 319 -11.79 5.32 22.43
C TYR A 319 -12.76 5.29 21.23
N GLY A 320 -12.29 4.90 20.04
CA GLY A 320 -13.13 4.54 18.89
C GLY A 320 -13.22 5.59 17.78
N LEU A 321 -12.44 6.68 17.84
CA LEU A 321 -12.32 7.62 16.72
C LEU A 321 -11.17 7.18 15.80
N MET A 322 -11.40 7.19 14.49
CA MET A 322 -10.36 7.05 13.48
C MET A 322 -10.57 8.09 12.37
N THR A 323 -9.52 8.81 11.97
CA THR A 323 -9.61 9.79 10.88
C THR A 323 -8.42 9.70 9.93
N ALA A 324 -8.69 9.79 8.64
CA ALA A 324 -7.69 9.97 7.59
C ALA A 324 -7.41 11.48 7.46
N ASN A 325 -6.39 11.98 8.17
CA ASN A 325 -6.13 13.41 8.28
C ASN A 325 -4.82 13.83 7.59
N ARG A 326 -4.98 14.42 6.40
CA ARG A 326 -3.90 14.96 5.56
C ARG A 326 -3.52 16.40 5.88
N PHE A 327 -4.40 17.12 6.57
CA PHE A 327 -4.21 18.54 6.88
C PHE A 327 -3.39 18.69 8.17
N GLY A 328 -3.57 17.77 9.11
CA GLY A 328 -2.68 17.60 10.25
C GLY A 328 -1.31 17.08 9.81
N THR A 329 -0.26 17.89 9.87
CA THR A 329 1.12 17.43 9.62
C THR A 329 2.00 17.62 10.83
N ASP A 330 2.20 18.84 11.28
CA ASP A 330 3.00 19.13 12.47
C ASP A 330 2.29 18.66 13.74
N HIS A 331 0.95 18.61 13.71
CA HIS A 331 0.13 18.12 14.80
C HIS A 331 0.35 16.66 15.17
N PHE A 332 0.87 15.83 14.27
CA PHE A 332 1.15 14.42 14.51
C PHE A 332 2.62 14.15 14.85
N LYS A 333 3.44 15.20 15.04
CA LYS A 333 4.76 15.05 15.66
C LYS A 333 4.59 14.57 17.11
N GLY A 334 5.46 13.67 17.55
CA GLY A 334 5.30 12.85 18.75
C GLY A 334 5.18 13.60 20.08
N ASN A 335 5.45 14.90 20.12
CA ASN A 335 5.34 15.76 21.29
C ASN A 335 3.93 16.36 21.50
N TYR A 336 2.93 16.05 20.65
CA TYR A 336 1.58 16.64 20.75
C TYR A 336 0.41 15.65 20.99
N GLY A 337 0.73 14.42 21.41
CA GLY A 337 -0.25 13.31 21.54
C GLY A 337 -1.32 13.47 22.63
N ASP A 338 -1.03 14.26 23.67
CA ASP A 338 -1.95 14.48 24.77
C ASP A 338 -2.91 15.64 24.50
N HIS A 339 -4.18 15.30 24.31
CA HIS A 339 -5.26 16.27 24.09
C HIS A 339 -5.71 16.98 25.37
N ARG A 340 -5.33 16.48 26.55
CA ARG A 340 -5.66 17.08 27.84
C ARG A 340 -4.78 18.28 28.15
N THR A 341 -3.57 18.31 27.59
CA THR A 341 -2.61 19.41 27.75
C THR A 341 -2.55 20.34 26.54
N LEU A 342 -2.98 19.89 25.35
CA LEU A 342 -2.95 20.68 24.10
C LEU A 342 -4.35 20.92 23.51
N ILE A 343 -4.82 22.16 23.63
CA ILE A 343 -6.08 22.64 23.04
C ILE A 343 -5.83 23.12 21.61
N CYS A 344 -6.44 22.45 20.63
CA CYS A 344 -6.33 22.76 19.20
C CYS A 344 -7.52 23.62 18.73
N ALA A 345 -7.65 24.85 19.23
CA ALA A 345 -8.76 25.76 18.87
C ALA A 345 -8.27 27.00 18.10
N PRO A 346 -8.93 27.41 16.99
CA PRO A 346 -8.55 28.59 16.20
C PRO A 346 -8.41 29.89 17.02
N SER A 347 -9.18 30.03 18.10
CA SER A 347 -9.26 31.24 18.94
C SER A 347 -8.67 31.11 20.34
N LYS A 348 -8.20 29.92 20.75
CA LYS A 348 -7.63 29.68 22.10
C LYS A 348 -6.31 28.89 22.11
N GLY A 349 -5.79 28.52 20.94
CA GLY A 349 -4.66 27.60 20.76
C GLY A 349 -3.26 28.15 21.04
N ALA A 350 -3.10 29.11 21.94
CA ALA A 350 -1.81 29.77 22.22
C ALA A 350 -0.70 28.80 22.68
N ASN A 351 -1.06 27.60 23.17
CA ASN A 351 -0.11 26.62 23.72
C ASN A 351 0.20 25.44 22.80
N CYS A 352 -0.28 25.43 21.55
CA CYS A 352 0.07 24.38 20.59
C CYS A 352 1.04 24.93 19.54
N PRO A 353 2.34 24.57 19.60
CA PRO A 353 3.32 25.06 18.62
C PRO A 353 2.99 24.66 17.18
N ALA A 354 2.33 23.52 16.96
CA ALA A 354 1.84 23.12 15.64
C ALA A 354 0.71 24.03 15.12
N CYS A 355 -0.23 24.43 16.00
CA CYS A 355 -1.25 25.43 15.64
C CYS A 355 -0.64 26.80 15.33
N ALA A 356 0.45 27.17 16.00
CA ALA A 356 1.06 28.48 15.90
C ALA A 356 2.01 28.60 14.70
N SER A 357 2.64 27.50 14.26
CA SER A 357 3.61 27.54 13.16
C SER A 357 2.95 27.71 11.80
N HIS A 358 1.73 27.19 11.62
CA HIS A 358 1.00 27.20 10.34
C HIS A 358 1.78 26.52 9.18
N SER A 359 2.87 25.81 9.46
CA SER A 359 3.76 25.22 8.45
C SER A 359 3.14 24.04 7.71
N GLY A 360 2.10 23.43 8.28
CA GLY A 360 1.32 22.39 7.64
C GLY A 360 0.02 22.83 7.00
N ASP A 361 -0.31 24.13 7.03
CA ASP A 361 -1.53 24.64 6.41
C ASP A 361 -1.55 24.26 4.92
N TYR A 362 -2.76 24.09 4.38
CA TYR A 362 -2.94 23.80 2.97
C TYR A 362 -3.97 24.75 2.37
N GLU A 363 -3.62 25.37 1.24
CA GLU A 363 -4.47 26.31 0.53
C GLU A 363 -4.88 25.73 -0.83
N ILE A 364 -6.17 25.80 -1.11
CA ILE A 364 -6.73 25.68 -2.46
C ILE A 364 -6.91 27.10 -2.98
N SER A 365 -6.27 27.41 -4.11
CA SER A 365 -6.40 28.73 -4.75
C SER A 365 -7.86 29.05 -5.07
N ALA A 366 -8.20 30.34 -5.18
CA ALA A 366 -9.55 30.76 -5.58
C ALA A 366 -9.96 30.08 -6.91
N GLY A 367 -11.18 29.53 -6.94
CA GLY A 367 -11.69 28.73 -8.06
C GLY A 367 -10.99 27.38 -8.30
N GLY A 368 -9.99 27.02 -7.51
CA GLY A 368 -9.31 25.74 -7.56
C GLY A 368 -10.07 24.63 -6.84
N SER A 369 -9.58 23.40 -6.96
CA SER A 369 -10.16 22.25 -6.28
C SER A 369 -9.13 21.24 -5.77
N LEU A 370 -9.56 20.42 -4.80
CA LEU A 370 -8.80 19.28 -4.28
C LEU A 370 -9.69 18.03 -4.31
N THR A 371 -9.21 16.95 -4.95
CA THR A 371 -9.87 15.64 -4.93
C THR A 371 -9.21 14.70 -3.94
N LEU A 372 -10.02 14.08 -3.09
CA LEU A 372 -9.63 13.10 -2.09
C LEU A 372 -10.43 11.81 -2.31
N ARG A 373 -9.78 10.66 -2.28
CA ARG A 373 -10.40 9.35 -2.50
C ARG A 373 -10.13 8.42 -1.33
N HIS A 374 -11.18 7.86 -0.75
CA HIS A 374 -11.04 6.86 0.30
C HIS A 374 -11.98 5.70 0.04
N ARG A 375 -11.67 4.54 0.62
CA ARG A 375 -12.57 3.39 0.66
C ARG A 375 -12.67 2.90 2.08
N PHE A 376 -13.88 2.64 2.52
CA PHE A 376 -14.12 1.80 3.70
C PHE A 376 -14.36 0.36 3.26
N PHE A 377 -13.82 -0.58 4.02
CA PHE A 377 -14.11 -2.00 3.89
C PHE A 377 -14.64 -2.52 5.23
N PHE A 378 -15.91 -2.92 5.22
CA PHE A 378 -16.61 -3.50 6.37
C PHE A 378 -16.56 -5.02 6.25
N HIS A 379 -15.78 -5.66 7.12
CA HIS A 379 -15.37 -7.05 6.94
C HIS A 379 -15.60 -7.93 8.17
N HIS A 380 -15.55 -9.24 7.96
CA HIS A 380 -15.53 -10.22 9.05
C HIS A 380 -14.13 -10.35 9.64
N GLY A 381 -14.05 -10.67 10.93
CA GLY A 381 -12.79 -11.01 11.59
C GLY A 381 -11.86 -9.82 11.81
N ASP A 382 -10.58 -10.16 11.99
CA ASP A 382 -9.48 -9.21 12.10
C ASP A 382 -8.90 -8.86 10.71
N PRO A 383 -7.91 -7.96 10.60
CA PRO A 383 -7.39 -7.52 9.30
C PRO A 383 -6.77 -8.62 8.44
N ASN A 384 -6.23 -9.67 9.07
CA ASN A 384 -5.63 -10.79 8.36
C ASN A 384 -6.72 -11.70 7.78
N SER A 385 -7.66 -12.12 8.62
CA SER A 385 -8.79 -12.99 8.22
C SER A 385 -9.82 -12.27 7.33
N GLY A 386 -9.91 -10.95 7.44
CA GLY A 386 -10.69 -10.07 6.57
C GLY A 386 -10.05 -9.81 5.20
N GLY A 387 -8.75 -10.06 5.04
CA GLY A 387 -8.03 -9.80 3.79
C GLY A 387 -7.87 -8.30 3.49
N VAL A 388 -7.61 -7.49 4.51
CA VAL A 388 -7.56 -6.02 4.41
C VAL A 388 -6.45 -5.56 3.47
N ALA A 389 -5.28 -6.19 3.53
CA ALA A 389 -4.15 -5.86 2.66
C ALA A 389 -4.47 -6.16 1.18
N GLU A 390 -5.12 -7.29 0.92
CA GLU A 390 -5.56 -7.71 -0.42
C GLU A 390 -6.62 -6.77 -0.97
N GLN A 391 -7.59 -6.35 -0.15
CA GLN A 391 -8.59 -5.37 -0.55
C GLN A 391 -7.99 -3.99 -0.82
N TYR A 392 -6.99 -3.59 -0.05
CA TYR A 392 -6.26 -2.36 -0.32
C TYR A 392 -5.49 -2.42 -1.65
N LEU A 393 -4.88 -3.57 -1.97
CA LEU A 393 -4.25 -3.80 -3.26
C LEU A 393 -5.26 -3.74 -4.41
N ALA A 394 -6.44 -4.35 -4.24
CA ALA A 394 -7.50 -4.27 -5.24
C ALA A 394 -8.01 -2.82 -5.41
N TYR A 395 -8.12 -2.05 -4.33
CA TYR A 395 -8.52 -0.64 -4.37
C TYR A 395 -7.50 0.24 -5.09
N THR A 396 -6.22 0.00 -4.83
CA THR A 396 -5.10 0.76 -5.41
C THR A 396 -4.54 0.16 -6.68
N ALA A 397 -5.26 -0.80 -7.27
CA ALA A 397 -4.87 -1.45 -8.53
C ALA A 397 -4.91 -0.51 -9.74
N ASP A 398 -5.26 0.77 -9.56
CA ASP A 398 -4.98 1.81 -10.54
C ASP A 398 -3.49 1.78 -10.92
N PRO A 399 -3.16 1.50 -12.20
CA PRO A 399 -1.79 1.33 -12.63
C PRO A 399 -0.86 2.51 -12.31
N LYS A 400 -1.39 3.74 -12.37
CA LYS A 400 -0.61 4.96 -12.10
C LYS A 400 -0.29 5.09 -10.62
N ALA A 401 -1.28 4.84 -9.76
CA ALA A 401 -1.13 4.84 -8.32
C ALA A 401 -0.14 3.75 -7.86
N ALA A 402 -0.26 2.53 -8.39
CA ALA A 402 0.65 1.43 -8.08
C ALA A 402 2.10 1.78 -8.44
N VAL A 403 2.35 2.30 -9.64
CA VAL A 403 3.69 2.74 -10.06
C VAL A 403 4.25 3.83 -9.14
N LEU A 404 3.43 4.79 -8.71
CA LEU A 404 3.87 5.86 -7.79
C LEU A 404 4.32 5.28 -6.43
N VAL A 405 3.56 4.35 -5.87
CA VAL A 405 3.92 3.66 -4.63
C VAL A 405 5.23 2.89 -4.79
N MET A 406 5.37 2.12 -5.87
CA MET A 406 6.59 1.35 -6.15
C MET A 406 7.83 2.25 -6.23
N LYS A 407 7.72 3.42 -6.88
CA LYS A 407 8.80 4.42 -6.92
C LYS A 407 9.15 4.92 -5.52
N SER A 408 8.15 5.29 -4.72
CA SER A 408 8.35 5.78 -3.35
C SER A 408 9.05 4.74 -2.47
N LEU A 409 8.67 3.46 -2.59
CA LEU A 409 9.28 2.36 -1.84
C LEU A 409 10.76 2.18 -2.20
N LEU A 410 11.09 2.20 -3.50
CA LEU A 410 12.49 2.09 -3.94
C LEU A 410 13.34 3.30 -3.51
N GLN A 411 12.81 4.52 -3.61
CA GLN A 411 13.49 5.74 -3.16
C GLN A 411 13.74 5.73 -1.65
N SER A 412 12.88 5.05 -0.88
CA SER A 412 13.01 4.90 0.57
C SER A 412 13.80 3.64 0.96
N TYR A 413 14.47 2.98 0.02
CA TYR A 413 15.24 1.73 0.22
C TYR A 413 14.42 0.56 0.78
N LYS A 414 13.09 0.53 0.54
CA LYS A 414 12.16 -0.50 1.02
C LYS A 414 11.85 -1.57 -0.04
N SER A 415 12.87 -2.15 -0.67
CA SER A 415 12.70 -3.17 -1.72
C SER A 415 11.99 -4.44 -1.23
N GLY A 416 12.22 -4.84 0.03
CA GLY A 416 11.51 -5.97 0.67
C GLY A 416 10.01 -5.75 0.69
N SER A 417 9.56 -4.61 1.21
CA SER A 417 8.13 -4.25 1.26
C SER A 417 7.49 -4.16 -0.12
N LEU A 418 8.23 -3.68 -1.13
CA LEU A 418 7.74 -3.68 -2.52
C LEU A 418 7.50 -5.11 -3.01
N VAL A 419 8.46 -6.02 -2.79
CA VAL A 419 8.33 -7.42 -3.17
C VAL A 419 7.18 -8.08 -2.41
N ASP A 420 7.11 -7.92 -1.09
CA ASP A 420 6.04 -8.50 -0.27
C ASP A 420 4.66 -8.07 -0.77
N ARG A 421 4.54 -6.80 -1.17
CA ARG A 421 3.29 -6.20 -1.65
C ARG A 421 2.90 -6.61 -3.06
N TYR A 422 3.87 -6.67 -3.98
CA TYR A 422 3.59 -6.77 -5.42
C TYR A 422 4.02 -8.08 -6.06
N ALA A 423 4.60 -9.04 -5.31
CA ALA A 423 5.08 -10.30 -5.89
C ALA A 423 4.00 -11.08 -6.63
N GLY A 424 2.77 -11.10 -6.10
CA GLY A 424 1.64 -11.81 -6.67
C GLY A 424 0.86 -11.07 -7.75
N VAL A 425 1.19 -9.81 -8.06
CA VAL A 425 0.40 -8.98 -8.99
C VAL A 425 0.78 -9.27 -10.44
N ASP A 426 -0.16 -9.66 -11.29
CA ASP A 426 0.11 -9.80 -12.73
C ASP A 426 -0.07 -8.46 -13.46
N PHE A 427 0.98 -7.63 -13.50
CA PHE A 427 0.94 -6.34 -14.19
C PHE A 427 0.59 -6.43 -15.67
N ARG A 428 0.82 -7.59 -16.31
CA ARG A 428 0.48 -7.80 -17.73
C ARG A 428 -1.04 -7.76 -17.95
N ALA A 429 -1.82 -8.15 -16.93
CA ALA A 429 -3.27 -8.18 -16.93
C ALA A 429 -3.92 -6.79 -16.74
N TRP A 430 -3.15 -5.72 -16.50
CA TRP A 430 -3.69 -4.37 -16.47
C TRP A 430 -4.34 -3.98 -17.81
N PRO A 431 -5.26 -2.99 -17.86
CA PRO A 431 -5.88 -2.56 -19.11
C PRO A 431 -4.85 -2.04 -20.14
N ALA A 432 -5.16 -2.15 -21.42
CA ALA A 432 -4.21 -1.90 -22.51
C ALA A 432 -3.74 -0.44 -22.59
N GLU A 433 -4.60 0.49 -22.18
CA GLU A 433 -4.32 1.93 -22.11
C GLU A 433 -3.21 2.31 -21.12
N PHE A 434 -2.83 1.40 -20.22
CA PHE A 434 -1.75 1.60 -19.23
C PHE A 434 -0.43 0.94 -19.62
N ALA A 435 -0.14 0.80 -20.92
CA ALA A 435 1.05 0.09 -21.41
C ALA A 435 2.37 0.63 -20.80
N ALA A 436 2.47 1.95 -20.60
CA ALA A 436 3.64 2.56 -19.98
C ALA A 436 3.78 2.16 -18.50
N GLU A 437 2.69 2.22 -17.73
CA GLU A 437 2.65 1.81 -16.34
C GLU A 437 2.94 0.33 -16.17
N LYS A 438 2.47 -0.53 -17.09
CA LYS A 438 2.80 -1.97 -17.09
C LYS A 438 4.31 -2.21 -17.17
N SER A 439 4.95 -1.60 -18.17
CA SER A 439 6.39 -1.73 -18.40
C SER A 439 7.18 -1.22 -17.18
N GLU A 440 6.80 -0.05 -16.70
CA GLU A 440 7.42 0.59 -15.54
C GLU A 440 7.26 -0.24 -14.25
N ALA A 441 6.06 -0.75 -13.96
CA ALA A 441 5.81 -1.57 -12.78
C ALA A 441 6.64 -2.87 -12.80
N LEU A 442 6.69 -3.56 -13.94
CA LEU A 442 7.54 -4.73 -14.13
C LEU A 442 9.01 -4.39 -13.87
N ARG A 443 9.52 -3.30 -14.45
CA ARG A 443 10.90 -2.86 -14.24
C ARG A 443 11.20 -2.52 -12.78
N LEU A 444 10.30 -1.81 -12.09
CA LEU A 444 10.48 -1.43 -10.69
C LEU A 444 10.46 -2.67 -9.77
N ARG A 445 9.56 -3.63 -10.03
CA ARG A 445 9.54 -4.89 -9.27
C ARG A 445 10.77 -5.74 -9.54
N ALA A 446 11.25 -5.77 -10.79
CA ALA A 446 12.50 -6.44 -11.16
C ALA A 446 13.69 -5.87 -10.37
N ALA A 447 13.81 -4.53 -10.29
CA ALA A 447 14.84 -3.86 -9.51
C ALA A 447 14.76 -4.24 -8.02
N ALA A 448 13.55 -4.28 -7.45
CA ALA A 448 13.35 -4.71 -6.07
C ALA A 448 13.78 -6.18 -5.87
N TYR A 449 13.41 -7.07 -6.80
CA TYR A 449 13.82 -8.48 -6.80
C TYR A 449 15.34 -8.64 -6.83
N SER A 450 16.06 -7.89 -7.66
CA SER A 450 17.52 -7.93 -7.71
C SER A 450 18.14 -7.52 -6.37
N VAL A 451 17.61 -6.48 -5.71
CA VAL A 451 18.08 -6.03 -4.38
C VAL A 451 17.89 -7.11 -3.33
N VAL A 452 16.73 -7.78 -3.31
CA VAL A 452 16.44 -8.90 -2.37
C VAL A 452 16.98 -10.25 -2.85
N LYS A 453 17.92 -10.24 -3.82
CA LYS A 453 18.62 -11.42 -4.35
C LYS A 453 17.71 -12.51 -4.96
N LYS A 454 16.54 -12.14 -5.48
CA LYS A 454 15.62 -13.00 -6.23
C LYS A 454 15.88 -12.89 -7.74
N GLY A 455 17.07 -13.28 -8.18
CA GLY A 455 17.58 -13.01 -9.54
C GLY A 455 16.73 -13.55 -10.69
N THR A 456 16.14 -14.74 -10.56
CA THR A 456 15.27 -15.34 -11.59
C THR A 456 13.94 -14.59 -11.74
N HIS A 457 13.40 -14.07 -10.65
CA HIS A 457 12.17 -13.26 -10.68
C HIS A 457 12.44 -11.90 -11.30
N ALA A 458 13.59 -11.29 -10.96
CA ALA A 458 14.04 -10.04 -11.58
C ALA A 458 14.22 -10.20 -13.10
N GLU A 459 14.89 -11.27 -13.55
CA GLU A 459 15.08 -11.55 -14.96
C GLU A 459 13.74 -11.65 -15.72
N ALA A 460 12.78 -12.40 -15.17
CA ALA A 460 11.47 -12.57 -15.78
C ALA A 460 10.74 -11.24 -15.96
N ASP A 461 10.73 -10.39 -14.92
CA ASP A 461 10.08 -9.09 -14.96
C ASP A 461 10.81 -8.10 -15.89
N TYR A 462 12.14 -8.04 -15.88
CA TYR A 462 12.89 -7.20 -16.82
C TYR A 462 12.62 -7.60 -18.27
N LYS A 463 12.63 -8.90 -18.59
CA LYS A 463 12.31 -9.39 -19.94
C LYS A 463 10.88 -9.05 -20.35
N ALA A 464 9.93 -9.16 -19.42
CA ALA A 464 8.54 -8.76 -19.66
C ALA A 464 8.42 -7.24 -19.89
N ALA A 465 9.11 -6.41 -19.12
CA ALA A 465 9.16 -4.96 -19.34
C ALA A 465 9.74 -4.63 -20.72
N LEU A 466 10.86 -5.27 -21.10
CA LEU A 466 11.51 -5.09 -22.40
C LEU A 466 10.69 -5.61 -23.60
N THR A 467 9.69 -6.45 -23.36
CA THR A 467 8.72 -6.86 -24.40
C THR A 467 7.73 -5.73 -24.67
N LEU A 468 7.40 -4.92 -23.66
CA LEU A 468 6.49 -3.77 -23.76
C LEU A 468 7.21 -2.51 -24.23
N ASP A 469 8.42 -2.26 -23.73
CA ASP A 469 9.29 -1.18 -24.18
C ASP A 469 10.72 -1.68 -24.44
N PRO A 470 11.02 -2.12 -25.68
CA PRO A 470 12.35 -2.62 -26.05
C PRO A 470 13.46 -1.56 -25.98
N LYS A 471 13.11 -0.27 -25.87
CA LYS A 471 14.06 0.85 -25.83
C LYS A 471 14.33 1.35 -24.42
N ASP A 472 13.71 0.76 -23.39
CA ASP A 472 13.96 1.14 -21.99
C ASP A 472 15.38 0.75 -21.56
N LEU A 473 16.29 1.73 -21.62
CA LEU A 473 17.68 1.58 -21.21
C LEU A 473 17.83 1.23 -19.72
N SER A 474 16.89 1.67 -18.88
CA SER A 474 16.91 1.36 -17.45
C SER A 474 16.59 -0.12 -17.21
N ALA A 475 15.66 -0.69 -17.97
CA ALA A 475 15.36 -2.12 -17.92
C ALA A 475 16.55 -2.96 -18.43
N TRP A 476 17.18 -2.54 -19.53
CA TRP A 476 18.37 -3.23 -20.06
C TRP A 476 19.55 -3.21 -19.09
N ILE A 477 19.86 -2.06 -18.48
CA ILE A 477 20.91 -1.97 -17.45
C ILE A 477 20.54 -2.84 -16.25
N GLY A 478 19.32 -2.72 -15.73
CA GLY A 478 18.88 -3.50 -14.57
C GLY A 478 18.96 -5.01 -14.81
N LEU A 479 18.62 -5.47 -16.02
CA LEU A 479 18.77 -6.87 -16.41
C LEU A 479 20.24 -7.31 -16.46
N ALA A 480 21.12 -6.50 -17.06
CA ALA A 480 22.54 -6.78 -17.14
C ALA A 480 23.20 -6.83 -15.74
N ASP A 481 22.86 -5.88 -14.87
CA ASP A 481 23.26 -5.85 -13.47
C ASP A 481 22.76 -7.06 -12.69
N ASN A 482 21.53 -7.49 -12.95
CA ASN A 482 20.98 -8.69 -12.33
C ASN A 482 21.75 -9.95 -12.75
N TYR A 483 22.09 -10.07 -14.04
CA TYR A 483 22.91 -11.17 -14.52
C TYR A 483 24.30 -11.16 -13.88
N LEU A 484 24.95 -9.99 -13.81
CA LEU A 484 26.30 -9.88 -13.28
C LEU A 484 26.35 -10.11 -11.77
N ASN A 485 25.50 -9.42 -11.01
CA ASN A 485 25.63 -9.25 -9.56
C ASN A 485 24.73 -10.17 -8.72
N VAL A 486 23.76 -10.84 -9.33
CA VAL A 486 22.78 -11.68 -8.62
C VAL A 486 22.77 -13.11 -9.16
N VAL A 487 22.64 -13.27 -10.48
CA VAL A 487 22.63 -14.59 -11.11
C VAL A 487 24.05 -15.15 -11.27
N GLY A 488 25.05 -14.28 -11.51
CA GLY A 488 26.44 -14.67 -11.77
C GLY A 488 26.70 -15.12 -13.22
N ASP A 489 25.82 -14.77 -14.17
CA ASP A 489 25.99 -15.07 -15.60
C ASP A 489 26.66 -13.88 -16.31
N GLY A 490 27.98 -13.81 -16.21
CA GLY A 490 28.78 -12.75 -16.83
C GLY A 490 28.68 -12.72 -18.37
N ALA A 491 28.43 -13.87 -19.01
CA ALA A 491 28.29 -13.92 -20.47
C ALA A 491 26.99 -13.23 -20.92
N GLN A 492 25.86 -13.54 -20.27
CA GLN A 492 24.60 -12.85 -20.51
C GLN A 492 24.67 -11.38 -20.10
N ALA A 493 25.33 -11.07 -18.99
CA ALA A 493 25.53 -9.68 -18.56
C ALA A 493 26.24 -8.85 -19.65
N VAL A 494 27.37 -9.34 -20.17
CA VAL A 494 28.13 -8.64 -21.23
C VAL A 494 27.29 -8.49 -22.51
N ALA A 495 26.56 -9.53 -22.92
CA ALA A 495 25.68 -9.45 -24.07
C ALA A 495 24.57 -8.39 -23.89
N THR A 496 24.00 -8.33 -22.69
CA THR A 496 22.94 -7.38 -22.32
C THR A 496 23.47 -5.94 -22.24
N TYR A 497 24.65 -5.71 -21.66
CA TYR A 497 25.31 -4.40 -21.65
C TYR A 497 25.64 -3.89 -23.05
N ARG A 498 26.01 -4.77 -23.99
CA ARG A 498 26.23 -4.38 -25.39
C ARG A 498 24.94 -3.87 -26.04
N LYS A 499 23.76 -4.39 -25.66
CA LYS A 499 22.47 -3.84 -26.11
C LYS A 499 22.21 -2.43 -25.59
N VAL A 500 22.59 -2.10 -24.36
CA VAL A 500 22.53 -0.73 -23.83
C VAL A 500 23.35 0.23 -24.72
N ILE A 501 24.58 -0.15 -25.07
CA ILE A 501 25.48 0.66 -25.90
C ILE A 501 24.93 0.80 -27.33
N GLU A 502 24.38 -0.28 -27.90
CA GLU A 502 23.76 -0.28 -29.24
C GLU A 502 22.55 0.66 -29.31
N LEU A 503 21.67 0.62 -28.31
CA LEU A 503 20.43 1.40 -28.29
C LEU A 503 20.64 2.89 -27.97
N SER A 504 21.59 3.20 -27.08
CA SER A 504 21.85 4.59 -26.66
C SER A 504 22.87 5.30 -27.55
N GLY A 505 23.79 4.56 -28.17
CA GLY A 505 24.99 5.12 -28.78
C GLY A 505 26.09 5.35 -27.73
N LYS A 506 27.35 5.15 -28.12
CA LYS A 506 28.51 5.06 -27.20
C LYS A 506 28.70 6.27 -26.27
N ASN A 507 28.26 7.46 -26.67
CA ASN A 507 28.50 8.73 -25.95
C ASN A 507 27.22 9.37 -25.38
N ALA A 508 26.09 8.66 -25.35
CA ALA A 508 24.80 9.20 -24.92
C ALA A 508 24.59 9.15 -23.39
N GLY A 509 25.41 9.90 -22.66
CA GLY A 509 25.27 10.05 -21.22
C GLY A 509 25.86 8.90 -20.39
N TRP A 510 25.39 8.75 -19.15
CA TRP A 510 26.06 7.90 -18.16
C TRP A 510 25.81 6.39 -18.33
N MET A 511 24.71 6.01 -18.96
CA MET A 511 24.27 4.62 -19.13
C MET A 511 25.24 3.78 -19.98
N PRO A 512 25.60 4.17 -21.22
CA PRO A 512 26.58 3.44 -22.03
C PRO A 512 27.98 3.42 -21.40
N LEU A 513 28.34 4.47 -20.65
CA LEU A 513 29.58 4.51 -19.89
C LEU A 513 29.57 3.44 -18.77
N HIS A 514 28.50 3.39 -17.98
CA HIS A 514 28.34 2.38 -16.94
C HIS A 514 28.40 0.95 -17.53
N ALA A 515 27.69 0.70 -18.63
CA ALA A 515 27.71 -0.58 -19.34
C ALA A 515 29.13 -0.96 -19.80
N THR A 516 29.89 -0.01 -20.35
CA THR A 516 31.26 -0.25 -20.81
C THR A 516 32.19 -0.59 -19.65
N LEU A 517 32.09 0.15 -18.54
CA LEU A 517 32.88 -0.13 -17.33
C LEU A 517 32.55 -1.51 -16.74
N ALA A 518 31.28 -1.92 -16.77
CA ALA A 518 30.85 -3.23 -16.31
C ALA A 518 31.39 -4.37 -17.21
N ILE A 519 31.40 -4.18 -18.53
CA ILE A 519 32.02 -5.14 -19.47
C ILE A 519 33.52 -5.26 -19.22
N ALA A 520 34.22 -4.14 -19.05
CA ALA A 520 35.65 -4.13 -18.75
C ALA A 520 35.94 -4.83 -17.41
N ARG A 521 35.09 -4.60 -16.40
CA ARG A 521 35.20 -5.26 -15.10
C ARG A 521 35.06 -6.77 -15.20
N GLU A 522 34.04 -7.26 -15.90
CA GLU A 522 33.86 -8.70 -16.12
C GLU A 522 35.06 -9.32 -16.86
N ALA A 523 35.65 -8.60 -17.84
CA ALA A 523 36.86 -9.07 -18.51
C ALA A 523 38.07 -9.18 -17.57
N ILE A 524 38.26 -8.22 -16.67
CA ILE A 524 39.30 -8.27 -15.62
C ILE A 524 39.06 -9.46 -14.69
N ASP A 525 37.84 -9.63 -14.20
CA ASP A 525 37.48 -10.71 -13.26
C ASP A 525 37.65 -12.10 -13.92
N ARG A 526 37.62 -12.18 -15.26
CA ARG A 526 37.91 -13.38 -16.07
C ARG A 526 39.38 -13.51 -16.48
N ALA A 527 40.29 -12.71 -15.91
CA ALA A 527 41.71 -12.65 -16.25
C ALA A 527 41.98 -12.37 -17.74
N LYS A 528 41.21 -11.46 -18.34
CA LYS A 528 41.38 -10.99 -19.74
C LYS A 528 41.65 -9.48 -19.78
N PRO A 529 42.79 -9.02 -19.23
CA PRO A 529 43.11 -7.60 -19.13
C PRO A 529 43.22 -6.91 -20.49
N GLU A 530 43.67 -7.60 -21.56
CA GLU A 530 43.77 -7.00 -22.89
C GLU A 530 42.38 -6.66 -23.45
N GLN A 531 41.39 -7.54 -23.21
CA GLN A 531 40.00 -7.30 -23.62
C GLN A 531 39.38 -6.14 -22.83
N ALA A 532 39.73 -6.01 -21.55
CA ALA A 532 39.30 -4.89 -20.73
C ALA A 532 39.87 -3.56 -21.25
N LEU A 533 41.18 -3.51 -21.52
CA LEU A 533 41.85 -2.32 -22.06
C LEU A 533 41.27 -1.92 -23.43
N GLU A 534 41.04 -2.87 -24.33
CA GLU A 534 40.43 -2.59 -25.63
C GLU A 534 39.00 -2.02 -25.48
N THR A 535 38.24 -2.55 -24.51
CA THR A 535 36.89 -2.04 -24.19
C THR A 535 36.95 -0.59 -23.68
N LEU A 536 37.95 -0.25 -22.87
CA LEU A 536 38.11 1.07 -22.24
C LEU A 536 38.67 2.13 -23.19
N LYS A 537 39.43 1.73 -24.21
CA LYS A 537 40.12 2.60 -25.18
C LYS A 537 39.20 3.65 -25.82
N GLN A 538 37.91 3.37 -25.93
CA GLN A 538 36.92 4.33 -26.43
C GLN A 538 36.75 5.59 -25.56
N PHE A 539 37.27 5.59 -24.33
CA PHE A 539 37.27 6.74 -23.43
C PHE A 539 38.62 7.46 -23.32
N ASP A 540 39.62 7.04 -24.10
CA ASP A 540 40.88 7.77 -24.20
C ASP A 540 40.63 9.15 -24.82
N GLY A 541 41.05 10.20 -24.13
CA GLY A 541 40.86 11.59 -24.59
C GLY A 541 39.42 12.11 -24.57
N VAL A 542 38.45 11.33 -24.06
CA VAL A 542 37.05 11.79 -23.97
C VAL A 542 36.85 12.64 -22.71
N THR A 543 36.34 13.85 -22.88
CA THR A 543 35.92 14.72 -21.78
C THR A 543 34.60 14.24 -21.20
N VAL A 544 34.60 13.86 -19.92
CA VAL A 544 33.41 13.47 -19.14
C VAL A 544 33.40 14.20 -17.80
N ALA A 545 32.26 14.19 -17.10
CA ALA A 545 32.19 14.78 -15.77
C ALA A 545 33.24 14.14 -14.83
N PRO A 546 33.83 14.91 -13.88
CA PRO A 546 34.95 14.43 -13.06
C PRO A 546 34.71 13.10 -12.35
N VAL A 547 33.49 12.89 -11.81
CA VAL A 547 33.10 11.63 -11.15
C VAL A 547 33.22 10.40 -12.06
N TRP A 548 32.93 10.58 -13.35
CA TRP A 548 33.00 9.52 -14.35
C TRP A 548 34.45 9.32 -14.82
N ARG A 549 35.22 10.41 -14.96
CA ARG A 549 36.64 10.32 -15.29
C ARG A 549 37.41 9.52 -14.26
N VAL A 550 37.16 9.77 -12.97
CA VAL A 550 37.75 9.00 -11.86
C VAL A 550 37.45 7.51 -11.98
N LYS A 551 36.18 7.13 -12.24
CA LYS A 551 35.79 5.72 -12.42
C LYS A 551 36.48 5.06 -13.61
N ILE A 552 36.61 5.78 -14.73
CA ILE A 552 37.32 5.30 -15.93
C ILE A 552 38.80 5.06 -15.62
N LEU A 553 39.47 6.04 -14.99
CA LEU A 553 40.89 5.93 -14.63
C LEU A 553 41.15 4.77 -13.67
N ARG A 554 40.31 4.59 -12.65
CA ARG A 554 40.40 3.43 -11.77
C ARG A 554 40.23 2.13 -12.53
N MET A 555 39.32 2.06 -13.50
CA MET A 555 39.13 0.86 -14.32
C MET A 555 40.35 0.56 -15.20
N PHE A 556 40.98 1.57 -15.81
CA PHE A 556 42.27 1.42 -16.49
C PHE A 556 43.36 0.94 -15.53
N GLY A 557 43.45 1.54 -14.34
CA GLY A 557 44.39 1.13 -13.29
C GLY A 557 44.24 -0.35 -12.92
N HIS A 558 43.01 -0.81 -12.72
CA HIS A 558 42.71 -2.23 -12.46
C HIS A 558 43.08 -3.13 -13.65
N ALA A 559 42.82 -2.71 -14.89
CA ALA A 559 43.17 -3.48 -16.08
C ALA A 559 44.69 -3.63 -16.23
N TYR A 560 45.46 -2.55 -16.04
CA TYR A 560 46.92 -2.60 -16.07
C TYR A 560 47.51 -3.42 -14.92
N ALA A 561 46.92 -3.35 -13.72
CA ALA A 561 47.33 -4.20 -12.62
C ALA A 561 47.13 -5.68 -12.96
N ALA A 562 45.98 -6.05 -13.53
CA ALA A 562 45.69 -7.41 -13.98
C ALA A 562 46.60 -7.87 -15.14
N GLN A 563 47.15 -6.93 -15.92
CA GLN A 563 48.18 -7.19 -16.93
C GLN A 563 49.59 -7.35 -16.34
N GLY A 564 49.81 -7.02 -15.07
CA GLY A 564 51.14 -6.95 -14.45
C GLY A 564 51.92 -5.67 -14.79
N ASN A 565 51.27 -4.65 -15.37
CA ASN A 565 51.90 -3.37 -15.68
C ASN A 565 51.71 -2.39 -14.51
N GLU A 566 52.53 -2.55 -13.47
CA GLU A 566 52.45 -1.75 -12.24
C GLU A 566 52.66 -0.25 -12.48
N ALA A 567 53.54 0.12 -13.40
CA ALA A 567 53.87 1.53 -13.68
C ALA A 567 52.64 2.28 -14.24
N GLU A 568 52.00 1.75 -15.28
CA GLU A 568 50.78 2.34 -15.84
C GLU A 568 49.60 2.27 -14.87
N SER A 569 49.48 1.17 -14.12
CA SER A 569 48.45 1.03 -13.10
C SER A 569 48.51 2.15 -12.07
N LEU A 570 49.70 2.36 -11.48
CA LEU A 570 49.94 3.41 -10.49
C LEU A 570 49.73 4.81 -11.07
N ALA A 571 50.15 5.03 -12.32
CA ALA A 571 49.94 6.30 -13.00
C ALA A 571 48.44 6.65 -13.09
N LYS A 572 47.59 5.70 -13.52
CA LYS A 572 46.14 5.92 -13.63
C LYS A 572 45.46 6.12 -12.27
N PHE A 573 45.87 5.39 -11.23
CA PHE A 573 45.34 5.60 -9.89
C PHE A 573 45.74 6.96 -9.30
N ARG A 574 46.97 7.44 -9.56
CA ARG A 574 47.41 8.79 -9.15
C ARG A 574 46.59 9.88 -9.85
N GLU A 575 46.40 9.77 -11.16
CA GLU A 575 45.56 10.71 -11.92
C GLU A 575 44.12 10.74 -11.37
N ALA A 576 43.57 9.58 -11.01
CA ALA A 576 42.23 9.50 -10.40
C ALA A 576 42.18 10.20 -9.04
N LEU A 577 43.20 10.01 -8.19
CA LEU A 577 43.29 10.61 -6.85
C LEU A 577 43.46 12.12 -6.92
N GLU A 578 44.27 12.63 -7.85
CA GLU A 578 44.44 14.06 -8.10
C GLU A 578 43.11 14.73 -8.47
N LEU A 579 42.31 14.10 -9.33
CA LEU A 579 40.98 14.59 -9.70
C LEU A 579 39.97 14.57 -8.56
N GLU A 580 40.08 13.62 -7.62
CA GLU A 580 39.24 13.58 -6.42
C GLU A 580 39.61 14.68 -5.43
N ASN A 581 40.91 14.99 -5.30
CA ASN A 581 41.43 16.02 -4.39
C ASN A 581 41.25 17.45 -4.93
N ALA A 582 40.93 17.63 -6.21
CA ALA A 582 40.68 18.93 -6.84
C ALA A 582 39.26 19.48 -6.60
N LYS A 583 38.45 18.80 -5.78
CA LYS A 583 37.10 19.21 -5.34
C LYS A 583 37.10 19.62 -3.88
#